data_AF-A0AAW0JK11-F1
#
_entry.id   AF-A0AAW0JK11-F1
#
_cell.length_a   1.000
_cell.length_b   1.000
_cell.length_c   1.000
_cell.angle_alpha   90.00
_cell.angle_beta   90.00
_cell.angle_gamma   90.00
#
_symmetry.space_group_name_H-M   'P 1'
#
loop_
_entity.id
_entity.type
_entity.pdbx_description
1 polymer ?
#
loop_
_entity_poly.entity_id
_entity_poly.type
_entity_poly.pdbx_seq_one_letter_code
_entity_poly.pdbx_strand_id
1 'polypeptide(L)' 'MNTEAEQQLLHHARNGNIDEVRKLLEAMERTEVIADIDCKGKLFTLAVN' A
#
# COMPACT_ATOMS: atom_id res chain seq x y z
N MET A 1 -9.94 1.22 8.93
CA MET A 1 -8.98 2.35 8.85
C MET A 1 -7.76 1.75 8.19
N ASN A 2 -7.33 2.22 7.01
CA ASN A 2 -6.07 1.73 6.44
C ASN A 2 -4.93 2.48 7.12
N THR A 3 -3.85 1.78 7.45
CA THR A 3 -2.62 2.40 7.97
C THR A 3 -1.97 3.26 6.88
N GLU A 4 -1.12 4.21 7.26
CA GLU A 4 -0.40 5.04 6.29
C GLU A 4 0.44 4.16 5.33
N ALA A 5 1.07 3.12 5.86
CA ALA A 5 1.83 2.15 5.08
C ALA A 5 0.96 1.41 4.05
N GLU A 6 -0.26 1.00 4.41
CA GLU A 6 -1.21 0.40 3.47
C GLU A 6 -1.64 1.38 2.38
N GLN A 7 -1.87 2.65 2.73
CA GLN A 7 -2.23 3.67 1.75
C GLN A 7 -1.09 3.93 0.77
N GLN A 8 0.15 4.02 1.24
CA GLN A 8 1.34 4.19 0.41
C GLN A 8 1.56 2.98 -0.49
N LEU A 9 1.45 1.76 0.06
CA LEU A 9 1.59 0.52 -0.69
C LEU A 9 0.54 0.44 -1.81
N LEU A 10 -0.72 0.72 -1.50
CA LEU A 10 -1.81 0.75 -2.48
C LEU A 10 -1.61 1.81 -3.56
N HIS A 11 -1.17 3.02 -3.18
CA HIS A 11 -0.92 4.11 -4.11
C HIS A 11 0.20 3.74 -5.10
N HIS A 12 1.33 3.26 -4.60
CA HIS A 12 2.47 2.89 -5.44
C HIS A 12 2.17 1.66 -6.31
N ALA A 13 1.46 0.67 -5.77
CA ALA A 13 1.05 -0.51 -6.54
C ALA A 13 0.09 -0.15 -7.69
N ARG A 14 -0.90 0.75 -7.46
CA ARG A 14 -1.83 1.20 -8.51
C ARG A 14 -1.18 2.03 -9.61
N ASN A 15 -0.13 2.76 -9.25
CA ASN A 15 0.57 3.65 -10.18
C ASN A 15 1.78 2.99 -10.87
N GLY A 16 2.10 1.74 -10.53
CA GLY A 16 3.24 1.01 -11.10
C GLY A 16 4.61 1.44 -10.56
N ASN A 17 4.66 2.07 -9.38
CA ASN A 17 5.90 2.50 -8.75
C ASN A 17 6.60 1.32 -8.04
N ILE A 18 7.17 0.41 -8.84
CA ILE A 18 7.73 -0.87 -8.37
C ILE A 18 8.83 -0.69 -7.31
N ASP A 19 9.71 0.31 -7.45
CA ASP A 19 10.79 0.54 -6.49
C ASP A 19 10.29 0.91 -5.10
N GLU A 20 9.24 1.73 -5.00
CA GLU A 20 8.65 2.11 -3.72
C GLU A 20 7.82 0.96 -3.11
N VAL A 21 7.11 0.19 -3.96
CA VAL A 21 6.45 -1.04 -3.51
C VAL A 21 7.47 -2.00 -2.90
N ARG A 22 8.61 -2.21 -3.57
CA ARG A 22 9.67 -3.09 -3.06
C ARG A 22 10.20 -2.60 -1.70
N LYS A 23 10.52 -1.31 -1.57
CA LYS A 23 11.02 -0.75 -0.30
C LYS A 23 10.04 -0.98 0.86
N LEU A 24 8.75 -0.76 0.61
CA LEU A 24 7.72 -0.97 1.63
C LEU A 24 7.62 -2.45 2.02
N LEU A 25 7.65 -3.37 1.06
CA LEU A 25 7.63 -4.81 1.34
C LEU A 25 8.89 -5.29 2.09
N GLU A 26 10.07 -4.77 1.75
CA GLU A 26 11.32 -5.07 2.48
C GLU A 26 11.29 -4.54 3.92
N ALA A 27 10.73 -3.35 4.14
CA ALA A 27 10.54 -2.79 5.49
C ALA A 27 9.53 -3.62 6.30
N MET A 28 8.51 -4.19 5.64
CA MET A 28 7.59 -5.12 6.27
C MET A 28 8.24 -6.45 6.66
N GLU A 29 9.10 -7.01 5.80
CA GLU A 29 9.90 -8.19 6.12
C GLU A 29 10.81 -7.95 7.34
N ARG A 30 11.37 -6.73 7.46
CA ARG A 30 12.14 -6.28 8.62
C ARG A 30 11.31 -5.97 9.86
N THR A 31 9.97 -6.06 9.78
CA THR A 31 9.03 -5.69 10.86
C THR A 31 9.11 -4.20 11.25
N GLU A 32 9.69 -3.36 10.40
CA GLU A 32 9.79 -1.91 10.58
C GLU A 32 8.47 -1.22 10.23
N VAL A 33 7.69 -1.86 9.36
CA VAL A 33 6.39 -1.40 8.88
C VAL A 33 5.37 -2.52 9.03
N ILE A 34 4.18 -2.21 9.56
CA ILE A 34 3.06 -3.15 9.62
C ILE A 34 2.00 -2.66 8.64
N ALA A 35 1.70 -3.48 7.64
CA ALA A 35 0.62 -3.25 6.70
C ALA A 35 -0.13 -4.56 6.43
N ASP A 36 -1.46 -4.50 6.40
CA ASP A 36 -2.30 -5.59 5.96
C ASP A 36 -2.36 -5.62 4.42
N ILE A 37 -1.60 -6.54 3.81
CA ILE A 37 -1.58 -6.74 2.35
C ILE A 37 -2.81 -7.54 1.89
N ASP A 38 -3.66 -8.06 2.78
CA ASP A 38 -4.98 -8.61 2.41
C ASP A 38 -5.98 -7.49 2.08
N CYS A 39 -5.51 -6.50 1.32
CA CYS A 39 -6.28 -5.51 0.63
C CYS A 39 -7.01 -6.17 -0.55
N LYS A 40 -7.93 -7.12 -0.28
CA LYS A 40 -8.97 -7.52 -1.25
C LYS A 40 -9.60 -6.25 -1.75
N GLY A 41 -9.22 -5.83 -2.96
CA GLY A 41 -9.31 -4.45 -3.45
C GLY A 41 -10.54 -3.73 -2.96
N LYS A 42 -10.45 -3.08 -1.79
CA LYS A 42 -11.47 -2.16 -1.33
C LYS A 42 -11.37 -1.04 -2.33
N LEU A 43 -12.29 -1.05 -3.29
CA LEU A 43 -12.43 -0.01 -4.28
C LEU A 43 -12.51 1.28 -3.48
N PHE A 44 -11.40 2.02 -3.44
CA PHE A 44 -11.45 3.42 -3.07
C PHE A 44 -12.16 4.02 -4.27
N THR A 45 -13.49 4.07 -4.20
CA THR A 45 -14.27 4.95 -5.05
C THR A 45 -13.78 6.34 -4.67
N LEU A 46 -12.75 6.81 -5.39
CA LEU A 46 -12.53 8.23 -5.56
C LEU A 46 -13.89 8.75 -6.03
N ALA A 47 -14.59 9.48 -5.16
CA ALA A 47 -15.63 10.37 -5.61
C ALA A 47 -14.94 11.32 -6.59
N VAL A 48 -15.04 10.99 -7.88
CA VAL A 48 -14.73 11.89 -8.97
C VAL A 48 -15.76 13.01 -8.80
N ASN A 49 -15.28 14.17 -8.34
CA ASN A 49 -16.02 15.42 -8.42
C ASN A 49 -15.74 16.03 -9.80
#